data_AF-A0AAN8IGJ0-F1
#
_entry.id   AF-A0AAN8IGJ0-F1
#
_cell.length_a   1.000
_cell.length_b   1.000
_cell.length_c   1.000
_cell.angle_alpha   90.00
_cell.angle_beta   90.00
_cell.angle_gamma   90.00
#
_symmetry.space_group_name_H-M   'P 1'
#
loop_
_entity.id
_entity.type
_entity.pdbx_description
1 polymer ?
#
loop_
_entity_poly.entity_id
_entity_poly.type
_entity_poly.pdbx_seq_one_letter_code
_entity_poly.pdbx_strand_id
1 'polypeptide(L)'
;MPPNFFQKPETALKRAQELIQVGKESDALDTLHDTIKARRYKQWTQTHEQIMMKHVELCVVLKKPHVAKDALFQYKTLTHQVAVKSLETVIEHFLQMAEQKTEEAQKTSIEKVEEIDDLDQGDVPE
;
A
#
# COMPACT_ATOMS: atom_id res chain seq x y z
N MET A 1 -16.68 -23.56 -1.82
CA MET A 1 -15.36 -23.91 -1.26
C MET A 1 -14.36 -22.98 -1.94
N PRO A 2 -13.67 -22.04 -1.26
CA PRO A 2 -12.72 -21.19 -1.97
C PRO A 2 -11.50 -22.06 -2.32
N PRO A 3 -10.99 -22.00 -3.55
CA PRO A 3 -9.91 -22.87 -3.94
C PRO A 3 -8.63 -22.34 -3.29
N ASN A 4 -8.03 -23.17 -2.45
CA ASN A 4 -6.86 -22.86 -1.62
C ASN A 4 -5.56 -22.88 -2.46
N PHE A 5 -5.52 -22.13 -3.57
CA PHE A 5 -4.33 -21.95 -4.40
C PHE A 5 -3.52 -20.78 -3.88
N PHE A 6 -2.82 -21.00 -2.75
CA PHE A 6 -1.77 -20.07 -2.35
C PHE A 6 -0.67 -20.11 -3.41
N GLN A 7 -0.54 -19.01 -4.15
CA GLN A 7 0.44 -18.86 -5.20
C GLN A 7 1.83 -18.67 -4.59
N LYS A 8 2.88 -19.06 -5.33
CA LYS A 8 4.25 -18.71 -4.93
C LYS A 8 4.37 -17.18 -4.84
N PRO A 9 5.20 -16.64 -3.93
CA PRO A 9 5.38 -15.21 -3.76
C PRO A 9 5.63 -14.46 -5.09
N GLU A 10 6.45 -15.04 -5.97
CA GLU A 10 6.76 -14.47 -7.29
C GLU A 10 5.53 -14.37 -8.21
N THR A 11 4.67 -15.40 -8.19
CA THR A 11 3.44 -15.43 -8.99
C THR A 11 2.42 -14.42 -8.46
N ALA A 12 2.29 -14.31 -7.13
CA ALA A 12 1.41 -13.34 -6.50
C ALA A 12 1.83 -11.90 -6.82
N LEU A 13 3.14 -11.61 -6.78
CA LEU A 13 3.67 -10.30 -7.12
C LEU A 13 3.38 -9.94 -8.58
N LYS A 14 3.64 -10.87 -9.52
CA LYS A 14 3.33 -10.65 -10.93
C LYS A 14 1.83 -10.40 -11.17
N ARG A 15 0.98 -11.22 -10.55
CA ARG A 15 -0.49 -11.08 -10.65
C ARG A 15 -0.96 -9.73 -10.10
N ALA A 16 -0.41 -9.28 -8.97
CA ALA A 16 -0.74 -7.98 -8.41
C ALA A 16 -0.34 -6.84 -9.36
N GLN A 17 0.84 -6.92 -9.99
CA GLN A 17 1.26 -5.93 -10.99
C GLN A 17 0.31 -5.89 -12.20
N GLU A 18 -0.11 -7.04 -12.71
CA GLU A 18 -1.10 -7.13 -13.79
C GLU A 18 -2.44 -6.51 -13.37
N LEU A 19 -2.89 -6.75 -12.14
CA LEU A 19 -4.13 -6.17 -11.60
C LEU A 19 -4.04 -4.64 -11.46
N ILE A 20 -2.90 -4.12 -11.00
CA ILE A 20 -2.66 -2.67 -10.92
C ILE A 20 -2.71 -2.04 -12.31
N GLN A 21 -2.11 -2.67 -13.32
CA GLN A 21 -2.11 -2.15 -14.70
C GLN A 21 -3.52 -2.01 -15.28
N VAL A 22 -4.46 -2.85 -14.86
CA VAL A 22 -5.88 -2.77 -15.28
C VAL A 22 -6.77 -2.00 -14.29
N GLY A 23 -6.17 -1.28 -13.33
CA GLY A 23 -6.90 -0.44 -12.35
C GLY A 23 -7.59 -1.19 -11.22
N LYS A 24 -7.29 -2.49 -11.03
CA LYS A 24 -7.87 -3.34 -9.97
C LYS A 24 -6.99 -3.38 -8.73
N GLU A 25 -6.75 -2.21 -8.15
CA GLU A 25 -5.84 -2.04 -7.01
C GLU A 25 -6.29 -2.78 -5.75
N SER A 26 -7.61 -2.87 -5.49
CA SER A 26 -8.12 -3.62 -4.33
C SER A 26 -7.87 -5.12 -4.49
N ASP A 27 -8.09 -5.69 -5.68
CA ASP A 27 -7.83 -7.12 -5.95
C ASP A 27 -6.33 -7.42 -5.88
N ALA A 28 -5.49 -6.48 -6.33
CA ALA A 28 -4.05 -6.57 -6.20
C ALA A 28 -3.63 -6.61 -4.72
N LEU A 29 -4.20 -5.72 -3.90
CA LEU A 29 -3.95 -5.67 -2.47
C LEU A 29 -4.32 -6.99 -1.78
N ASP A 30 -5.50 -7.53 -2.09
CA ASP A 30 -5.99 -8.78 -1.50
C ASP A 30 -5.07 -9.96 -1.88
N THR A 31 -4.63 -10.02 -3.14
CA THR A 31 -3.67 -11.03 -3.62
C THR A 31 -2.35 -11.00 -2.84
N LEU A 32 -1.81 -9.80 -2.61
CA LEU A 32 -0.57 -9.63 -1.84
C LEU A 32 -0.78 -9.93 -0.34
N HIS A 33 -1.91 -9.50 0.22
CA HIS A 33 -2.22 -9.70 1.64
C HIS A 33 -2.37 -11.18 1.99
N ASP A 34 -3.06 -11.95 1.14
CA ASP A 34 -3.19 -13.40 1.31
C ASP A 34 -1.85 -14.12 1.25
N THR A 35 -0.91 -13.62 0.43
CA THR A 35 0.44 -14.17 0.33
C THR A 35 1.24 -13.96 1.61
N ILE A 36 1.17 -12.77 2.21
CA ILE A 36 1.82 -12.49 3.51
C ILE A 36 1.16 -13.29 4.65
N LYS A 37 -0.14 -13.54 4.56
CA LYS A 37 -0.88 -14.36 5.53
C LYS A 37 -0.64 -15.85 5.40
N ALA A 38 -0.25 -16.31 4.22
CA ALA A 38 -0.01 -17.71 3.92
C ALA A 38 1.20 -18.25 4.70
N ARG A 39 0.94 -18.90 5.84
CA ARG A 39 1.97 -19.54 6.69
C ARG A 39 2.65 -20.78 6.06
N ARG A 40 2.41 -21.08 4.79
CA ARG A 40 3.02 -22.22 4.09
C ARG A 40 4.46 -21.90 3.67
N TYR A 41 4.75 -20.65 3.31
CA TYR A 41 6.08 -20.19 2.90
C TYR A 41 6.74 -19.43 4.05
N LYS A 42 7.15 -20.15 5.11
CA LYS A 42 7.67 -19.54 6.36
C LYS A 42 9.10 -18.98 6.24
N GLN A 43 9.76 -19.17 5.11
CA GLN A 43 11.10 -18.62 4.89
C GLN A 43 10.98 -17.32 4.13
N TRP A 44 11.50 -16.26 4.73
CA TRP A 44 11.63 -14.97 4.08
C TRP A 44 12.52 -15.08 2.83
N THR A 45 12.15 -14.31 1.81
CA THR A 45 12.94 -14.12 0.58
C THR A 45 12.82 -12.67 0.15
N GLN A 46 13.71 -12.21 -0.73
CA GLN A 46 13.64 -10.85 -1.27
C GLN A 46 12.29 -10.52 -1.94
N THR A 47 11.61 -11.51 -2.51
CA THR A 47 10.28 -11.34 -3.09
C THR A 47 9.24 -10.95 -2.04
N HIS A 48 9.37 -11.43 -0.79
CA HIS A 48 8.46 -11.03 0.29
C HIS A 48 8.62 -9.55 0.64
N GLU A 49 9.84 -9.03 0.61
CA GLU A 49 10.08 -7.59 0.76
C GLU A 49 9.43 -6.80 -0.36
N GLN A 50 9.62 -7.21 -1.63
CA GLN A 50 8.98 -6.56 -2.78
C GLN A 50 7.44 -6.59 -2.69
N ILE A 51 6.87 -7.72 -2.26
CA ILE A 51 5.44 -7.84 -1.97
C ILE A 51 5.02 -6.83 -0.90
N MET A 52 5.78 -6.74 0.19
CA MET A 52 5.41 -5.89 1.30
C MET A 52 5.54 -4.40 0.95
N MET A 53 6.55 -4.00 0.18
CA MET A 53 6.69 -2.65 -0.37
C MET A 53 5.48 -2.25 -1.21
N LYS A 54 5.06 -3.10 -2.15
CA LYS A 54 3.87 -2.85 -2.98
C LYS A 54 2.57 -2.90 -2.16
N HIS A 55 2.49 -3.78 -1.17
CA HIS A 55 1.32 -3.91 -0.29
C HIS A 55 1.10 -2.63 0.54
N VAL A 56 2.14 -2.08 1.16
CA VAL A 56 2.02 -0.84 1.95
C VAL A 56 1.70 0.37 1.09
N GLU A 57 2.27 0.47 -0.11
CA GLU A 57 1.92 1.52 -1.10
C GLU A 57 0.42 1.49 -1.42
N LEU A 58 -0.12 0.31 -1.75
CA LEU A 58 -1.55 0.15 -2.03
C LEU A 58 -2.43 0.46 -0.81
N CYS A 59 -1.96 0.15 0.41
CA CYS A 59 -2.70 0.48 1.62
C CYS A 59 -2.81 2.00 1.85
N VAL A 60 -1.78 2.77 1.51
CA VAL A 60 -1.82 4.24 1.56
C VAL A 60 -2.77 4.79 0.51
N VAL A 61 -2.64 4.33 -0.74
CA VAL A 61 -3.50 4.78 -1.86
C VAL A 61 -4.98 4.49 -1.58
N LEU A 62 -5.29 3.28 -1.11
CA LEU A 62 -6.66 2.85 -0.83
C LEU A 62 -7.16 3.25 0.56
N LYS A 63 -6.34 3.96 1.36
CA LYS A 63 -6.65 4.38 2.73
C LYS A 63 -7.11 3.23 3.64
N LYS A 64 -6.40 2.10 3.59
CA LYS A 64 -6.68 0.88 4.38
C LYS A 64 -5.62 0.63 5.48
N PRO A 65 -5.54 1.47 6.53
CA PRO A 65 -4.48 1.37 7.55
C PRO A 65 -4.58 0.10 8.41
N HIS A 66 -5.79 -0.44 8.61
CA HIS A 66 -5.99 -1.69 9.35
C HIS A 66 -5.37 -2.89 8.61
N VAL A 67 -5.50 -2.94 7.27
CA VAL A 67 -4.88 -3.99 6.44
C VAL A 67 -3.35 -3.90 6.48
N ALA A 68 -2.80 -2.68 6.45
CA ALA A 68 -1.36 -2.47 6.61
C ALA A 68 -0.85 -2.97 7.96
N LYS A 69 -1.52 -2.58 9.06
CA LYS A 69 -1.17 -3.02 10.42
C LYS A 69 -1.14 -4.56 10.53
N ASP A 70 -2.17 -5.22 10.03
CA ASP A 70 -2.30 -6.67 10.11
C ASP A 70 -1.23 -7.39 9.26
N ALA A 71 -0.88 -6.84 8.09
CA ALA A 71 0.19 -7.36 7.26
C ALA A 71 1.57 -7.15 7.89
N LEU A 72 1.84 -5.97 8.46
CA LEU A 72 3.11 -5.67 9.15
C LEU A 72 3.34 -6.56 10.36
N PHE A 73 2.30 -6.88 11.12
CA PHE A 73 2.41 -7.82 12.23
C PHE A 73 2.85 -9.22 11.77
N GLN A 74 2.29 -9.69 10.66
CA GLN A 74 2.66 -10.96 10.06
C GLN A 74 4.05 -10.93 9.45
N TYR A 75 4.40 -9.83 8.76
CA TYR A 75 5.70 -9.63 8.16
C TYR A 75 6.82 -9.56 9.21
N LYS A 76 6.58 -8.89 10.35
CA LYS A 76 7.50 -8.91 11.50
C LYS A 76 7.80 -10.33 11.96
N THR A 77 6.79 -11.19 12.02
CA THR A 77 6.98 -12.59 12.42
C THR A 77 7.83 -13.36 11.41
N LEU A 78 7.66 -13.07 10.11
CA LEU A 78 8.42 -13.70 9.02
C LEU A 78 9.90 -13.26 8.99
N THR A 79 10.20 -11.99 9.31
CA THR A 79 11.54 -11.42 9.19
C THR A 79 12.38 -11.51 10.47
N HIS A 80 11.76 -11.73 11.65
CA HIS A 80 12.39 -11.58 12.97
C HIS A 80 13.76 -12.28 13.11
N GLN A 81 13.94 -13.48 12.58
CA GLN A 81 15.19 -14.24 12.75
C GLN A 81 16.21 -14.05 11.62
N VAL A 82 15.78 -13.55 10.46
CA VAL A 82 16.57 -13.67 9.21
C VAL A 82 16.77 -12.34 8.48
N ALA A 83 15.84 -11.39 8.62
CA ALA A 83 15.80 -10.19 7.78
C ALA A 83 15.16 -8.98 8.49
N VAL A 84 15.56 -8.71 9.74
CA VAL A 84 14.99 -7.59 10.54
C VAL A 84 15.13 -6.24 9.82
N LYS A 85 16.24 -6.00 9.12
CA LYS A 85 16.44 -4.79 8.30
C LYS A 85 15.38 -4.61 7.22
N SER A 86 14.88 -5.71 6.64
CA SER A 86 13.80 -5.67 5.66
C SER A 86 12.50 -5.12 6.25
N LEU A 87 12.20 -5.45 7.51
CA LEU A 87 11.05 -4.89 8.22
C LEU A 87 11.20 -3.38 8.44
N GLU A 88 12.39 -2.94 8.84
CA GLU A 88 12.71 -1.53 9.04
C GLU A 88 12.49 -0.73 7.74
N THR A 89 13.09 -1.18 6.64
CA THR A 89 12.94 -0.53 5.32
C THR A 89 11.47 -0.42 4.88
N VAL A 90 10.68 -1.47 5.08
CA VAL A 90 9.24 -1.45 4.74
C VAL A 90 8.46 -0.44 5.60
N ILE A 91 8.77 -0.35 6.91
CA ILE A 91 8.10 0.58 7.82
C ILE A 91 8.47 2.02 7.46
N GLU A 92 9.74 2.31 7.21
CA GLU A 92 10.21 3.63 6.77
C GLU A 92 9.51 4.06 5.48
N HIS A 93 9.45 3.17 4.49
CA HIS A 93 8.75 3.42 3.22
C HIS A 93 7.27 3.70 3.42
N PHE A 94 6.59 2.94 4.29
CA PHE A 94 5.18 3.16 4.59
C PHE A 94 4.93 4.54 5.21
N LEU A 95 5.77 4.97 6.14
CA LEU A 95 5.66 6.30 6.77
C LEU A 95 5.92 7.42 5.75
N GLN A 96 6.99 7.31 4.96
CA GLN A 96 7.30 8.28 3.91
C GLN A 96 6.16 8.43 2.90
N MET A 97 5.56 7.32 2.46
CA MET A 97 4.42 7.34 1.55
C MET A 97 3.18 7.97 2.18
N ALA A 98 2.92 7.70 3.45
CA ALA A 98 1.79 8.28 4.17
C ALA A 98 1.94 9.80 4.37
N GLU A 99 3.16 10.26 4.69
CA GLU A 99 3.51 11.69 4.80
C GLU A 99 3.35 12.39 3.45
N GLN A 100 3.98 11.88 2.39
CA GLN A 100 3.86 12.42 1.04
C GLN A 100 2.39 12.51 0.61
N LYS A 101 1.60 11.46 0.86
CA LYS A 101 0.18 11.47 0.47
C LYS A 101 -0.64 12.51 1.24
N THR A 102 -0.27 12.78 2.49
CA THR A 102 -0.91 13.80 3.32
C THR A 102 -0.54 15.20 2.83
N GLU A 103 0.73 15.43 2.50
CA GLU A 103 1.19 16.70 1.93
C GLU A 103 0.56 16.98 0.56
N GLU A 104 0.50 15.99 -0.33
CA GLU A 104 -0.19 16.09 -1.62
C GLU A 104 -1.67 16.47 -1.42
N ALA A 105 -2.36 15.79 -0.50
CA ALA A 105 -3.76 16.07 -0.21
C ALA A 105 -3.97 17.47 0.39
N GLN A 106 -3.04 17.95 1.21
CA GLN A 106 -3.06 19.32 1.76
C GLN A 106 -2.87 20.36 0.67
N LYS A 107 -1.87 20.20 -0.21
CA LYS A 107 -1.61 21.12 -1.33
C LYS A 107 -2.82 21.22 -2.27
N THR A 108 -3.36 20.07 -2.70
CA THR A 108 -4.56 20.04 -3.55
C THR A 108 -5.78 20.66 -2.86
N SER A 109 -5.87 20.58 -1.53
CA SER A 109 -6.96 21.23 -0.78
C SER A 109 -6.78 22.75 -0.71
N ILE A 110 -5.55 23.25 -0.56
CA ILE A 110 -5.23 24.68 -0.54
C ILE A 110 -5.46 25.29 -1.94
N GLU A 111 -4.91 24.67 -2.99
CA GLU A 111 -5.07 25.12 -4.38
C GLU A 111 -6.55 25.23 -4.78
N LYS A 112 -7.37 24.23 -4.40
CA LYS A 112 -8.82 24.28 -4.65
C LYS A 112 -9.54 25.40 -3.92
N VAL A 113 -9.07 25.81 -2.74
CA VAL A 113 -9.67 26.91 -1.98
C VAL A 113 -9.26 28.25 -2.60
N GLU A 114 -8.00 28.40 -3.01
CA GLU A 114 -7.51 29.60 -3.71
C GLU A 114 -8.22 29.82 -5.07
N GLU A 115 -8.47 28.75 -5.84
CA GLU A 115 -9.26 28.83 -7.09
C GLU A 115 -10.72 29.28 -6.86
N ILE A 116 -11.31 28.99 -5.70
CA ILE A 116 -12.69 29.41 -5.37
C ILE A 116 -12.72 30.88 -4.95
N ASP A 117 -11.72 31.36 -4.20
CA ASP A 117 -11.64 32.76 -3.72
C ASP A 117 -11.44 33.76 -4.88
N ASP A 118 -10.62 33.41 -5.88
CA ASP A 118 -10.40 34.24 -7.08
C ASP A 118 -11.69 34.40 -7.91
N LEU A 119 -12.52 33.34 -7.97
CA LEU A 119 -13.79 33.37 -8.71
C LEU A 119 -14.90 34.18 -8.01
N ASP A 120 -14.88 34.31 -6.68
CA ASP A 120 -15.90 35.05 -5.91
C ASP A 120 -15.66 36.57 -5.92
N GLN A 121 -14.43 37.02 -6.23
CA GLN A 121 -14.09 38.45 -6.35
C GLN A 121 -14.54 39.10 -7.67
N GLY A 122 -15.21 38.37 -8.56
CA GLY A 122 -15.52 38.80 -9.92
C GLY A 122 -16.84 39.53 -10.17
N ASP A 123 -17.86 39.44 -9.31
CA ASP A 123 -19.17 40.06 -9.60
C ASP A 123 -20.01 40.35 -8.34
N VAL A 124 -19.72 41.47 -7.67
CA VAL A 124 -20.71 42.16 -6.81
C VAL A 124 -20.58 43.66 -7.02
N PRO A 125 -21.31 44.26 -7.97
CA PRO A 125 -21.68 45.66 -7.88
C PRO A 125 -22.78 45.82 -6.82
N GLU A 126 -22.64 46.89 -6.04
CA GLU A 126 -23.44 47.37 -4.90
C GLU A 126 -24.97 47.22 -5.04
#